data_AF-A0A2W4W8W3-F1
#
_entry.id   AF-A0A2W4W8W3-F1
#
_cell.length_a   1.000
_cell.length_b   1.000
_cell.length_c   1.000
_cell.angle_alpha   90.00
_cell.angle_beta   90.00
_cell.angle_gamma   90.00
#
_symmetry.space_group_name_H-M   'P 1'
#
loop_
_entity.id
_entity.type
_entity.pdbx_description
1 polymer ?
#
loop_
_entity_poly.entity_id
_entity_poly.type
_entity_poly.pdbx_seq_one_letter_code
_entity_poly.pdbx_strand_id
1 'polypeptide(L)'
;MSIANPNEKITPSDNEIEEEIVIDRLELDKVIARLTSTLEDGVKNGIKRGLLHLPASDRHLLLVASDMVQKSKKFPNYKLTFYHKGMGEGTNTCAVTFTEI
;
A
#
# COMPACT_ATOMS: atom_id res chain seq x y z
N MET A 1 -28.50 -13.48 43.38
CA MET A 1 -27.57 -14.11 42.43
C MET A 1 -28.43 -14.71 41.32
N SER A 2 -28.45 -14.08 40.15
CA SER A 2 -29.17 -14.60 38.98
C SER A 2 -28.17 -14.70 37.84
N ILE A 3 -27.95 -15.93 37.39
CA ILE A 3 -27.04 -16.33 36.32
C ILE A 3 -27.80 -16.15 35.00
N ALA A 4 -27.32 -15.24 34.15
CA ALA A 4 -27.84 -15.04 32.80
C ALA A 4 -27.16 -16.01 31.81
N ASN A 5 -27.93 -16.44 30.83
CA ASN A 5 -27.73 -17.58 29.94
C ASN A 5 -26.68 -17.30 28.83
N PRO A 6 -25.80 -18.25 28.45
CA PRO A 6 -24.65 -17.99 27.57
C PRO A 6 -24.93 -18.25 26.08
N ASN A 7 -26.01 -17.69 25.51
CA ASN A 7 -26.34 -17.94 24.10
C ASN A 7 -26.84 -16.70 23.34
N GLU A 8 -26.23 -15.54 23.59
CA GLU A 8 -26.28 -14.44 22.63
C GLU A 8 -25.32 -14.75 21.49
N LYS A 9 -25.91 -15.19 20.38
CA LYS A 9 -25.26 -15.34 19.09
C LYS A 9 -24.81 -13.95 18.64
N ILE A 10 -23.55 -13.61 18.87
CA ILE A 10 -22.91 -12.43 18.28
C ILE A 10 -22.89 -12.67 16.77
N THR A 11 -23.86 -12.13 16.05
CA THR A 11 -23.76 -11.97 14.61
C THR A 11 -22.61 -11.01 14.34
N PRO A 12 -21.58 -11.39 13.56
CA PRO A 12 -20.69 -10.39 12.99
C PRO A 12 -21.57 -9.45 12.17
N SER A 13 -21.54 -8.15 12.49
CA SER A 13 -22.12 -7.17 11.59
C SER A 13 -21.18 -7.10 10.38
N ASP A 14 -21.50 -7.87 9.35
CA ASP A 14 -20.84 -7.84 8.03
C ASP A 14 -21.23 -6.54 7.28
N ASN A 15 -20.98 -5.40 7.91
CA ASN A 15 -20.88 -4.13 7.20
C ASN A 15 -19.40 -3.90 6.93
N GLU A 16 -18.78 -4.77 6.11
CA GLU A 16 -17.60 -4.37 5.36
C GLU A 16 -18.06 -3.23 4.45
N ILE A 17 -17.79 -1.99 4.87
CA ILE A 17 -17.96 -0.83 4.01
C ILE A 17 -16.93 -1.03 2.89
N GLU A 18 -17.38 -1.52 1.73
CA GLU A 18 -16.57 -1.54 0.52
C GLU A 18 -16.20 -0.08 0.22
N GLU A 19 -14.99 0.31 0.62
CA GLU A 19 -14.45 1.65 0.37
C GLU A 19 -14.27 1.77 -1.15
N GLU A 20 -15.15 2.52 -1.81
CA GLU A 20 -15.01 2.80 -3.25
C GLU A 20 -13.73 3.60 -3.47
N ILE A 21 -12.72 2.94 -4.03
CA ILE A 21 -11.42 3.55 -4.29
C ILE A 21 -11.54 4.44 -5.54
N VAL A 22 -11.81 5.73 -5.34
CA VAL A 22 -11.76 6.73 -6.41
C VAL A 22 -10.31 7.18 -6.63
N ILE A 23 -9.79 6.95 -7.83
CA ILE A 23 -8.42 7.29 -8.20
C ILE A 23 -8.42 8.40 -9.25
N ASP A 24 -7.77 9.52 -8.92
CA ASP A 24 -7.39 10.50 -9.92
C ASP A 24 -6.26 9.91 -10.78
N ARG A 25 -6.54 9.78 -12.08
CA ARG A 25 -5.61 9.18 -13.04
C ARG A 25 -4.32 10.00 -13.20
N LEU A 26 -4.40 11.32 -13.14
CA LEU A 26 -3.22 12.18 -13.27
C LEU A 26 -2.32 12.06 -12.04
N GLU A 27 -2.91 11.96 -10.84
CA GLU A 27 -2.13 11.72 -9.62
C GLU A 27 -1.55 10.31 -9.61
N LEU A 28 -2.28 9.31 -10.09
CA LEU A 28 -1.76 7.95 -10.24
C LEU A 28 -0.54 7.90 -11.17
N ASP A 29 -0.61 8.55 -12.33
CA ASP A 29 0.49 8.59 -13.30
C ASP A 29 1.74 9.24 -12.68
N LYS A 30 1.59 10.29 -11.86
CA LYS A 30 2.69 10.90 -11.11
C LYS A 30 3.31 9.93 -10.11
N VAL A 31 2.50 9.18 -9.36
CA VAL A 31 2.99 8.21 -8.39
C VAL A 31 3.71 7.04 -9.09
N ILE A 32 3.19 6.55 -10.21
CA ILE A 32 3.84 5.52 -11.04
C ILE A 32 5.20 6.02 -11.54
N ALA A 33 5.26 7.24 -12.08
CA ALA A 33 6.50 7.83 -12.56
C ALA A 33 7.55 7.95 -11.44
N ARG A 34 7.14 8.41 -10.25
CA ARG A 34 8.03 8.55 -9.09
C ARG A 34 8.55 7.20 -8.60
N LEU A 35 7.68 6.19 -8.50
CA LEU A 35 8.07 4.82 -8.11
C LEU A 35 9.02 4.20 -9.13
N THR A 36 8.72 4.36 -10.42
CA THR A 36 9.57 3.87 -11.52
C THR A 36 10.96 4.51 -11.47
N SER A 37 11.04 5.83 -11.29
CA SER A 37 12.31 6.54 -11.20
C SER A 37 13.14 6.11 -9.99
N THR A 38 12.49 5.85 -8.85
CA THR A 38 13.17 5.36 -7.63
C THR A 38 13.75 3.96 -7.84
N LEU A 39 13.04 3.09 -8.55
CA LEU A 39 13.54 1.75 -8.91
C LEU A 39 14.68 1.81 -9.94
N GLU A 40 14.57 2.68 -10.94
CA GLU A 40 15.65 2.90 -11.92
C GLU A 40 16.94 3.37 -11.26
N ASP A 41 16.84 4.31 -10.31
CA ASP A 41 17.99 4.75 -9.52
C ASP A 41 18.55 3.61 -8.66
N GLY A 42 17.68 2.81 -8.03
CA GLY A 42 18.07 1.62 -7.30
C GLY A 42 18.86 0.62 -8.14
N VAL A 43 18.38 0.33 -9.36
CA VAL A 43 19.07 -0.55 -10.32
C VAL A 43 20.42 0.05 -10.72
N LYS A 44 20.45 1.34 -11.07
CA LYS A 44 21.67 2.02 -11.53
C LYS A 44 22.76 2.04 -10.47
N ASN A 45 22.39 2.18 -9.20
CA ASN A 45 23.32 2.29 -8.08
C ASN A 45 23.54 0.97 -7.33
N GLY A 46 22.96 -0.14 -7.78
CA GLY A 46 23.10 -1.45 -7.13
C GLY A 46 22.44 -1.56 -5.75
N ILE A 47 21.34 -0.83 -5.53
CA ILE A 47 20.60 -0.82 -4.25
C ILE A 47 19.75 -2.09 -4.13
N LYS A 48 20.18 -3.02 -3.28
CA LYS A 48 19.46 -4.28 -3.04
C LYS A 48 18.13 -4.12 -2.31
N ARG A 49 17.96 -3.05 -1.53
CA ARG A 49 16.73 -2.75 -0.81
C ARG A 49 16.55 -1.25 -0.66
N GLY A 50 15.36 -0.76 -0.98
CA GLY A 50 15.03 0.65 -0.80
C GLY A 50 13.56 0.89 -0.50
N LEU A 51 13.20 2.17 -0.44
CA LEU A 51 11.95 2.61 0.16
C LEU A 51 11.44 3.90 -0.48
N LEU A 52 10.17 3.91 -0.89
CA LEU A 52 9.47 5.13 -1.32
C LEU A 52 8.34 5.43 -0.34
N HIS A 53 8.40 6.58 0.34
CA HIS A 53 7.34 7.08 1.21
C HIS A 53 6.51 8.17 0.55
N LEU A 54 5.19 8.11 0.76
CA LEU A 54 4.24 9.14 0.42
C LEU A 54 3.33 9.47 1.62
N PRO A 55 2.66 10.64 1.60
CA PRO A 55 1.63 10.97 2.59
C PRO A 55 0.49 9.94 2.60
N ALA A 56 -0.15 9.75 3.76
CA ALA A 56 -1.26 8.80 3.89
C ALA A 56 -2.45 9.08 2.94
N SER A 57 -2.63 10.32 2.49
CA SER A 57 -3.63 10.68 1.46
C SER A 57 -3.44 9.87 0.18
N ASP A 58 -2.21 9.47 -0.13
CA ASP A 58 -1.85 8.82 -1.39
C ASP A 58 -1.82 7.29 -1.24
N ARG A 59 -2.35 6.75 -0.13
CA ARG A 59 -2.36 5.31 0.18
C ARG A 59 -2.86 4.47 -1.00
N HIS A 60 -4.03 4.81 -1.54
CA HIS A 60 -4.62 4.04 -2.64
C HIS A 60 -3.85 4.21 -3.94
N LEU A 61 -3.38 5.44 -4.24
CA LEU A 61 -2.55 5.71 -5.41
C LEU A 61 -1.27 4.88 -5.39
N LEU A 62 -0.59 4.84 -4.24
CA LEU A 62 0.66 4.11 -4.09
C LEU A 62 0.47 2.60 -4.10
N LEU A 63 -0.62 2.10 -3.52
CA LEU A 63 -1.00 0.69 -3.61
C LEU A 63 -1.18 0.26 -5.07
N VAL A 64 -1.99 0.99 -5.83
CA VAL A 64 -2.28 0.68 -7.24
C VAL A 64 -1.04 0.86 -8.11
N ALA A 65 -0.27 1.93 -7.90
CA ALA A 65 0.99 2.14 -8.61
C ALA A 65 1.98 1.00 -8.37
N SER A 66 2.11 0.52 -7.13
CA SER A 66 2.98 -0.61 -6.79
C SER A 66 2.57 -1.88 -7.52
N ASP A 67 1.27 -2.18 -7.56
CA ASP A 67 0.74 -3.34 -8.27
C ASP A 67 0.97 -3.24 -9.78
N MET A 68 0.68 -2.08 -10.38
CA MET A 68 0.90 -1.84 -11.81
C MET A 68 2.38 -1.96 -12.19
N VAL A 69 3.28 -1.36 -11.41
CA VAL A 69 4.74 -1.45 -11.65
C VAL A 69 5.21 -2.90 -11.51
N GLN A 70 4.76 -3.64 -10.50
CA GLN A 70 5.12 -5.06 -10.33
C GLN A 70 4.62 -5.92 -11.50
N LYS A 71 3.40 -5.68 -11.98
CA LYS A 71 2.79 -6.37 -13.12
C LYS A 71 3.42 -6.01 -14.47
N SER A 72 3.96 -4.79 -14.60
CA SER A 72 4.66 -4.36 -15.82
C SER A 72 5.91 -5.18 -16.15
N LYS A 73 6.46 -5.90 -15.15
CA LYS A 73 7.71 -6.67 -15.26
C LYS A 73 8.93 -5.84 -15.70
N LYS A 74 8.87 -4.51 -15.64
CA LYS A 74 10.00 -3.62 -15.96
C LYS A 74 11.20 -3.81 -15.01
N PHE A 75 10.94 -4.19 -13.76
CA PHE A 75 11.94 -4.46 -12.73
C PHE A 75 11.84 -5.90 -12.25
N PRO A 76 12.15 -6.90 -13.09
CA PRO A 76 11.85 -8.31 -12.80
C PRO A 76 12.65 -8.87 -11.62
N ASN A 77 13.80 -8.28 -11.32
CA ASN A 77 14.67 -8.68 -10.21
C ASN A 77 14.29 -8.02 -8.89
N TYR A 78 13.23 -7.20 -8.86
CA TYR A 78 12.78 -6.53 -7.65
C TYR A 78 11.36 -6.94 -7.29
N LYS A 79 11.16 -7.24 -6.01
CA LYS A 79 9.85 -7.42 -5.39
C LYS A 79 9.44 -6.13 -4.70
N LEU A 80 8.26 -5.62 -5.05
CA LEU A 80 7.63 -4.49 -4.41
C LEU A 80 6.68 -4.99 -3.31
N THR A 81 6.77 -4.41 -2.12
CA THR A 81 5.92 -4.70 -0.96
C THR A 81 5.33 -3.40 -0.44
N PHE A 82 4.03 -3.23 -0.61
CA PHE A 82 3.30 -2.10 -0.07
C PHE A 82 3.08 -2.26 1.44
N TYR A 83 3.18 -1.15 2.17
CA TYR A 83 2.84 -1.09 3.57
C TYR A 83 2.15 0.24 3.90
N HIS A 84 1.10 0.16 4.70
CA HIS A 84 0.44 1.30 5.30
C HIS A 84 0.51 1.17 6.82
N LYS A 85 1.15 2.13 7.47
CA LYS A 85 1.25 2.14 8.93
C LYS A 85 0.34 3.23 9.48
N GLY A 86 -0.80 2.80 10.02
CA GLY A 86 -1.71 3.66 10.78
C GLY A 86 -1.15 3.86 12.19
N MET A 87 -0.39 4.94 12.42
CA MET A 87 0.24 5.23 13.72
C MET A 87 -0.54 6.28 14.54
N GLY A 88 -1.65 6.81 14.00
CA GLY A 88 -2.48 7.82 14.65
C GLY A 88 -2.64 9.08 13.79
N GLU A 89 -3.47 10.01 14.24
CA GLU A 89 -3.78 11.26 13.54
C GLU A 89 -2.49 12.04 13.25
N GLY A 90 -2.20 12.29 11.96
CA GLY A 90 -1.02 13.04 11.51
C GLY A 90 0.30 12.25 11.36
N THR A 91 0.36 10.96 11.72
CA THR A 91 1.58 10.12 11.58
C THR A 91 1.40 8.90 10.68
N ASN A 92 0.24 8.80 10.04
CA ASN A 92 -0.03 7.76 9.06
C ASN A 92 0.97 7.91 7.89
N THR A 93 1.64 6.80 7.57
CA THR A 93 2.56 6.75 6.43
C THR A 93 2.17 5.60 5.53
N CYS A 94 2.22 5.81 4.21
CA CYS A 94 2.14 4.75 3.23
C CYS A 94 3.44 4.70 2.45
N ALA A 95 3.85 3.50 2.07
CA ALA A 95 5.10 3.34 1.37
C ALA A 95 5.24 1.98 0.69
N VAL A 96 6.22 1.91 -0.19
CA VAL A 96 6.60 0.70 -0.92
C VAL A 96 8.05 0.40 -0.65
N THR A 97 8.31 -0.79 -0.11
CA THR A 97 9.66 -1.36 -0.06
C THR A 97 9.92 -2.08 -1.37
N PHE A 98 11.09 -1.88 -1.97
CA PHE A 98 11.56 -2.72 -3.07
C PHE A 98 12.80 -3.49 -2.63
N THR A 99 12.84 -4.78 -2.91
CA THR A 99 13.92 -5.69 -2.51
C THR A 99 14.33 -6.55 -3.70
N GLU A 100 15.63 -6.65 -3.96
CA GLU A 100 16.22 -7.54 -4.96
C GLU A 100 15.91 -9.01 -4.62
N ILE A 101 15.53 -9.80 -5.63
CA ILE A 101 15.14 -11.22 -5.54
C ILE A 101 16.33 -12.12 -5.84
#